data_AF-A0A429E7M9-F1
#
_entry.id   AF-A0A429E7M9-F1
#
_cell.length_a   1.000
_cell.length_b   1.000
_cell.length_c   1.000
_cell.angle_alpha   90.00
_cell.angle_beta   90.00
_cell.angle_gamma   90.00
#
_symmetry.space_group_name_H-M   'P 1'
#
loop_
_entity.id
_entity.type
_entity.pdbx_description
1 polymer ?
#
loop_
_entity_poly.entity_id
_entity_poly.type
_entity_poly.pdbx_seq_one_letter_code
_entity_poly.pdbx_strand_id
1 'polypeptide(L)'
;MSAPPPPGSLPPPIEGAAAGALAPTERPNPAYGELYRAYADAYGGIDRLRQALDAPVKTLGGTDAWLGPEARRWGTALDAERARLRQAADQILWDVYDRLSATPRTLPRV
;
A
#
# COMPACT_ATOMS: atom_id res chain seq x y z
N MET A 1 10.56 4.99 -5.29
CA MET A 1 9.61 4.88 -6.42
C MET A 1 8.50 5.87 -6.16
N SER A 2 7.83 6.40 -7.18
CA SER A 2 6.63 7.21 -6.96
C SER A 2 5.53 6.32 -6.35
N ALA A 3 4.72 6.88 -5.45
CA ALA A 3 3.56 6.16 -4.92
C ALA A 3 2.60 5.81 -6.07
N PRO A 4 1.92 4.65 -6.02
CA PRO A 4 0.96 4.30 -7.04
C PRO A 4 -0.26 5.25 -7.01
N PRO A 5 -1.04 5.33 -8.11
CA PRO A 5 -2.21 6.20 -8.20
C PRO A 5 -3.24 5.94 -7.09
N PRO A 6 -3.98 6.94 -6.60
CA PRO A 6 -4.99 6.72 -5.56
C PRO A 6 -6.07 5.73 -6.03
N PRO A 7 -6.72 4.98 -5.12
CA PRO A 7 -7.75 3.98 -5.46
C PRO A 7 -8.87 4.49 -6.40
N GLY A 8 -9.19 5.78 -6.33
CA GLY A 8 -10.15 6.43 -7.22
C GLY A 8 -9.73 6.53 -8.70
N SER A 9 -8.47 6.19 -9.04
CA SER A 9 -8.01 6.12 -10.43
C SER A 9 -8.43 4.83 -11.14
N LEU A 10 -8.85 3.80 -10.38
CA LEU A 10 -9.32 2.53 -10.92
C LEU A 10 -10.86 2.47 -10.85
N PRO A 11 -11.52 1.79 -11.80
CA PRO A 11 -12.98 1.68 -11.77
C PRO A 11 -13.45 1.00 -10.48
N PRO A 12 -14.52 1.48 -9.84
CA PRO A 12 -15.02 0.84 -8.62
C PRO A 12 -15.58 -0.57 -8.92
N PRO A 13 -15.70 -1.44 -7.89
CA PRO A 13 -16.37 -2.74 -8.03
C PRO A 13 -17.80 -2.59 -8.57
N ILE A 14 -18.28 -3.61 -9.27
CA ILE A 14 -19.65 -3.63 -9.81
C ILE A 14 -20.57 -4.23 -8.75
N GLU A 15 -21.43 -3.40 -8.15
CA GLU A 15 -22.29 -3.78 -7.04
C GLU A 15 -23.72 -3.24 -7.21
N GLY A 16 -24.66 -3.76 -6.41
CA GLY A 16 -26.05 -3.28 -6.35
C GLY A 16 -26.74 -3.23 -7.71
N ALA A 17 -27.36 -2.09 -8.04
CA ALA A 17 -28.09 -1.89 -9.29
C ALA A 17 -27.20 -2.06 -10.53
N ALA A 18 -25.91 -1.71 -10.46
CA ALA A 18 -24.97 -1.88 -11.58
C ALA A 18 -24.68 -3.37 -11.86
N ALA A 19 -24.68 -4.21 -10.82
CA ALA A 19 -24.57 -5.66 -10.99
C ALA A 19 -25.83 -6.25 -11.66
N GLY A 20 -27.00 -5.67 -11.42
CA GLY A 20 -28.25 -6.04 -12.09
C GLY A 20 -28.34 -5.64 -13.56
N ALA A 21 -27.51 -4.69 -14.00
CA ALA A 21 -27.44 -4.22 -15.38
C ALA A 21 -26.44 -5.01 -16.25
N LEU A 22 -25.73 -5.99 -15.68
CA LEU A 22 -24.81 -6.85 -16.42
C LEU A 22 -25.54 -7.76 -17.41
N ALA A 23 -24.84 -8.18 -18.47
CA ALA A 23 -25.38 -9.18 -19.38
C ALA A 23 -25.74 -10.47 -18.60
N PRO A 24 -26.77 -11.24 -19.03
CA PRO A 24 -27.17 -12.46 -18.35
C PRO A 24 -26.04 -13.50 -18.23
N THR A 25 -25.07 -13.45 -19.15
CA THR A 25 -23.89 -14.32 -19.19
C THR A 25 -22.74 -13.83 -18.33
N GLU A 26 -22.92 -12.77 -17.55
CA GLU A 26 -21.89 -12.18 -16.71
C GLU A 26 -22.32 -12.11 -15.24
N ARG A 27 -21.31 -12.04 -14.37
CA ARG A 27 -21.46 -11.72 -12.95
C ARG A 27 -20.29 -10.86 -12.48
N PRO A 28 -20.46 -10.04 -11.42
CA PRO A 28 -19.35 -9.31 -10.83
C PRO A 28 -18.25 -10.27 -10.35
N ASN A 29 -17.01 -9.84 -10.44
CA ASN A 29 -15.87 -10.57 -9.89
C ASN A 29 -15.67 -10.20 -8.40
N PRO A 30 -15.95 -11.09 -7.44
CA PRO A 30 -15.75 -10.78 -6.01
C PRO A 30 -14.28 -10.51 -5.68
N ALA A 31 -13.33 -11.18 -6.35
CA ALA A 31 -11.90 -10.97 -6.15
C ALA A 31 -11.47 -9.55 -6.52
N TYR A 32 -12.09 -8.94 -7.54
CA TYR A 32 -11.87 -7.54 -7.88
C TYR A 32 -12.30 -6.62 -6.73
N GLY A 33 -13.48 -6.89 -6.16
CA GLY A 33 -14.00 -6.11 -5.03
C GLY A 33 -13.16 -6.24 -3.76
N GLU A 34 -12.63 -7.42 -3.48
CA GLU A 34 -11.70 -7.65 -2.36
C GLU A 34 -10.37 -6.91 -2.56
N LEU A 35 -9.77 -7.00 -3.75
CA LEU A 35 -8.54 -6.29 -4.09
C LEU A 35 -8.72 -4.77 -4.04
N TYR A 36 -9.86 -4.25 -4.51
CA TYR A 36 -10.17 -2.83 -4.47
C TYR A 36 -10.25 -2.31 -3.03
N ARG A 37 -10.93 -3.05 -2.14
CA ARG A 37 -11.01 -2.71 -0.71
C ARG A 37 -9.65 -2.77 -0.04
N ALA A 38 -8.89 -3.85 -0.27
CA ALA A 38 -7.53 -3.98 0.25
C ALA A 38 -6.62 -2.84 -0.23
N TYR A 39 -6.76 -2.42 -1.49
CA TYR A 39 -6.02 -1.29 -2.02
C TYR A 39 -6.39 0.03 -1.34
N ALA A 40 -7.69 0.28 -1.15
CA ALA A 40 -8.17 1.47 -0.45
C ALA A 40 -7.69 1.54 1.00
N ASP A 41 -7.79 0.42 1.73
CA ASP A 41 -7.36 0.32 3.12
C ASP A 41 -5.84 0.49 3.25
N ALA A 42 -5.07 -0.18 2.38
CA ALA A 42 -3.62 -0.06 2.35
C ALA A 42 -3.21 1.39 2.03
N TYR A 43 -3.79 2.01 1.00
CA TYR A 43 -3.49 3.38 0.61
C TYR A 43 -3.76 4.38 1.75
N GLY A 44 -4.85 4.19 2.50
CA GLY A 44 -5.18 5.03 3.66
C GLY A 44 -4.28 4.83 4.89
N GLY A 45 -3.66 3.66 5.04
CA GLY A 45 -2.84 3.30 6.19
C GLY A 45 -1.33 3.41 5.98
N ILE A 46 -0.86 3.45 4.73
CA ILE A 46 0.55 3.22 4.39
C ILE A 46 1.52 4.27 4.95
N ASP A 47 1.06 5.52 5.11
CA ASP A 47 1.91 6.59 5.61
C ASP A 47 2.34 6.35 7.06
N ARG A 48 1.52 5.65 7.85
CA ARG A 48 1.90 5.22 9.20
C ARG A 48 3.09 4.26 9.15
N LEU A 49 3.13 3.38 8.16
CA LEU A 49 4.25 2.45 7.97
C LEU A 49 5.51 3.19 7.49
N ARG A 50 5.37 4.09 6.50
CA ARG A 50 6.49 4.90 5.97
C ARG A 50 7.17 5.75 7.04
N GLN A 51 6.41 6.21 8.03
CA GLN A 51 6.86 7.16 9.05
C GLN A 51 7.16 6.50 10.41
N ALA A 52 6.96 5.19 10.56
CA ALA A 52 7.08 4.52 11.87
C ALA A 52 8.45 4.71 12.54
N LEU A 53 9.52 4.86 11.74
CA LEU A 53 10.89 5.06 12.22
C LEU A 53 11.35 6.53 12.20
N ASP A 54 10.51 7.47 11.78
CA ASP A 54 10.89 8.88 11.70
C ASP A 54 11.15 9.47 13.09
N ALA A 55 10.32 9.14 14.09
CA ALA A 55 10.51 9.61 15.45
C ALA A 55 11.80 9.05 16.11
N PRO A 56 12.09 7.72 16.05
CA PRO A 56 13.37 7.17 16.49
C PRO A 56 14.59 7.86 15.87
N VAL A 57 14.57 8.11 14.55
CA VAL A 57 15.67 8.80 13.86
C VAL A 57 15.84 10.23 14.37
N LYS A 58 14.73 10.96 14.54
CA LYS A 58 14.75 12.32 15.07
C LYS A 58 15.33 12.37 16.49
N THR A 59 14.96 11.42 17.35
CA THR A 59 15.47 11.33 18.73
C THR A 59 16.98 11.09 18.75
N LEU A 60 17.48 10.19 17.89
CA LEU A 60 18.91 9.92 17.78
C LEU A 60 19.71 11.16 17.34
N GLY A 61 19.24 11.85 16.29
CA GLY A 61 19.92 13.02 15.74
C GLY A 61 19.75 14.30 16.57
N GLY A 62 18.77 14.34 17.47
CA GLY A 62 18.42 15.52 18.26
C GLY A 62 18.97 15.56 19.68
N THR A 63 19.78 14.59 20.09
CA THR A 63 20.29 14.51 21.46
C THR A 63 21.80 14.28 21.49
N ASP A 64 22.50 15.03 22.35
CA ASP A 64 23.94 14.87 22.60
C ASP A 64 24.27 13.61 23.44
N ALA A 65 23.26 12.81 23.78
CA ALA A 65 23.39 11.59 24.57
C ALA A 65 24.00 10.42 23.78
N TRP A 66 24.01 10.49 22.44
CA TRP A 66 24.45 9.41 21.56
C TRP A 66 25.75 9.77 20.85
N LEU A 67 26.86 9.66 21.59
CA LEU A 67 28.19 9.96 21.08
C LEU A 67 29.04 8.70 20.97
N GLY A 68 29.96 8.70 20.00
CA GLY A 68 30.95 7.64 19.81
C GLY A 68 30.64 6.66 18.67
N PRO A 69 31.55 5.70 18.43
CA PRO A 69 31.47 4.80 17.27
C PRO A 69 30.21 3.94 17.22
N GLU A 70 29.76 3.44 18.36
CA GLU A 70 28.57 2.57 18.44
C GLU A 70 27.28 3.34 18.17
N ALA A 71 27.15 4.57 18.68
CA ALA A 71 26.03 5.45 18.35
C ALA A 71 25.93 5.73 16.84
N ARG A 72 27.07 5.97 16.18
CA ARG A 72 27.10 6.16 14.72
C ARG A 72 26.69 4.91 13.96
N ARG A 73 27.21 3.73 14.36
CA ARG A 73 26.82 2.44 13.75
C ARG A 73 25.33 2.19 13.87
N TRP A 74 24.77 2.44 15.05
CA TRP A 74 23.34 2.29 15.29
C TRP A 74 22.51 3.28 14.44
N GLY A 75 22.94 4.53 14.32
CA GLY A 75 22.28 5.51 13.44
C GLY A 75 22.26 5.11 11.98
N THR A 76 23.39 4.63 11.45
CA THR A 76 23.45 4.10 10.08
C THR A 76 22.50 2.91 9.89
N ALA A 77 22.43 1.99 10.87
CA ALA A 77 21.51 0.87 10.81
C ALA A 77 20.04 1.32 10.84
N LEU A 78 19.71 2.28 11.71
CA LEU A 78 18.36 2.83 11.83
C LEU A 78 17.91 3.54 10.54
N ASP A 79 18.78 4.33 9.91
CA ASP A 79 18.48 4.95 8.62
C ASP A 79 18.29 3.91 7.51
N ALA A 80 19.10 2.85 7.50
CA ALA A 80 18.94 1.75 6.56
C ALA A 80 17.59 1.03 6.75
N GLU A 81 17.19 0.75 8.00
CA GLU A 81 15.88 0.15 8.29
C GLU A 81 14.73 1.09 7.95
N ARG A 82 14.85 2.40 8.17
CA ARG A 82 13.86 3.38 7.73
C ARG A 82 13.69 3.36 6.21
N ALA A 83 14.79 3.30 5.47
CA ALA A 83 14.75 3.21 4.00
C ALA A 83 14.10 1.91 3.53
N ARG A 84 14.46 0.77 4.14
CA ARG A 84 13.86 -0.54 3.86
C ARG A 84 12.37 -0.55 4.14
N LEU A 85 11.94 0.01 5.27
CA LEU A 85 10.54 0.08 5.65
C LEU A 85 9.72 0.90 4.64
N ARG A 86 10.24 2.07 4.23
CA ARG A 86 9.60 2.90 3.20
C ARG A 86 9.49 2.17 1.87
N GLN A 87 10.55 1.50 1.44
CA GLN A 87 10.55 0.72 0.21
C GLN A 87 9.56 -0.46 0.27
N ALA A 88 9.52 -1.20 1.38
CA ALA A 88 8.57 -2.29 1.56
C ALA A 88 7.12 -1.79 1.56
N ALA A 89 6.87 -0.64 2.19
CA ALA A 89 5.56 0.02 2.18
C ALA A 89 5.13 0.38 0.74
N ASP A 90 6.02 1.00 -0.03
CA ASP A 90 5.75 1.34 -1.43
C ASP A 90 5.50 0.09 -2.29
N GLN A 91 6.28 -0.98 -2.07
CA GLN A 91 6.16 -2.23 -2.81
C GLN A 91 4.80 -2.90 -2.57
N ILE A 92 4.33 -2.95 -1.32
CA ILE A 92 3.02 -3.53 -0.97
C ILE A 92 1.91 -2.83 -1.76
N LEU A 93 1.94 -1.50 -1.87
CA LEU A 93 0.92 -0.78 -2.65
C LEU A 93 1.01 -1.10 -4.14
N TRP A 94 2.22 -1.17 -4.69
CA TRP A 94 2.42 -1.52 -6.10
C TRP A 94 1.92 -2.94 -6.40
N ASP A 95 2.22 -3.91 -5.54
CA ASP A 95 1.79 -5.30 -5.72
C ASP A 95 0.26 -5.42 -5.75
N VAL A 96 -0.43 -4.70 -4.86
CA VAL A 96 -1.90 -4.71 -4.84
C VAL A 96 -2.47 -3.98 -6.05
N TYR A 97 -1.90 -2.83 -6.44
CA TYR A 97 -2.32 -2.07 -7.62
C TYR A 97 -2.15 -2.89 -8.91
N ASP A 98 -1.00 -3.52 -9.10
CA ASP A 98 -0.70 -4.34 -10.27
C ASP A 98 -1.63 -5.56 -10.32
N ARG A 99 -1.89 -6.20 -9.18
CA ARG A 99 -2.84 -7.31 -9.13
C ARG A 99 -4.27 -6.88 -9.43
N LEU A 100 -4.71 -5.75 -8.89
CA LEU A 100 -6.06 -5.21 -9.10
C LEU A 100 -6.27 -4.78 -10.56
N SER A 101 -5.30 -4.08 -11.15
CA SER A 101 -5.36 -3.62 -12.54
C SER A 101 -5.38 -4.76 -13.55
N ALA A 102 -4.71 -5.88 -13.23
CA ALA A 102 -4.75 -7.10 -14.03
C ALA A 102 -6.00 -7.97 -13.80
N THR A 103 -6.81 -7.68 -12.78
CA THR A 103 -7.99 -8.48 -12.44
C THR A 103 -9.23 -7.97 -13.20
N PRO A 104 -9.95 -8.83 -13.93
CA PRO A 104 -11.17 -8.42 -14.62
C PRO A 104 -12.30 -8.10 -13.61
N ARG A 105 -13.15 -7.12 -13.93
CA ARG A 105 -14.28 -6.70 -13.09
C ARG A 105 -15.48 -7.66 -13.15
N THR A 106 -15.60 -8.40 -14.24
CA THR A 106 -16.65 -9.39 -14.46
C THR A 106 -16.06 -10.76 -14.71
N LEU A 107 -16.85 -11.80 -14.44
CA LEU A 107 -16.57 -13.18 -14.79
C LEU A 107 -17.73 -13.73 -15.63
N PRO A 108 -17.46 -14.71 -16.51
CA PRO A 108 -18.53 -15.47 -17.16
C PRO A 108 -19.43 -16.14 -16.11
N ARG A 109 -20.73 -16.11 -16.36
CA ARG A 109 -21.72 -16.90 -15.64
C ARG A 109 -21.80 -18.25 -16.34
N VAL A 110 -21.34 -19.30 -15.67
CA VAL A 110 -21.48 -20.70 -16.10
C VAL A 110 -22.87 -21.20 -15.75
#